data_AF-W7U3L4-F1
#
_entry.id   AF-W7U3L4-F1
#
_cell.length_a   1.000
_cell.length_b   1.000
_cell.length_c   1.000
_cell.angle_alpha   90.00
_cell.angle_beta   90.00
_cell.angle_gamma   90.00
#
_symmetry.space_group_name_H-M   'P 1'
#
loop_
_entity.id
_entity.type
_entity.pdbx_description
1 polymer ?
#
loop_
_entity_poly.entity_id
_entity_poly.type
_entity_poly.pdbx_seq_one_letter_code
_entity_poly.pdbx_strand_id
1 'polypeptide(L)'
;MTSKQQEEFALPFKHVDLVLAQLASAVPVDVMPGADDPSNHTLPQQPIHPCILPHASRYTSFKTVPNPHEAWLQRRLFLGNAGQIPADLARSTAPPSLPSSPASSAARTLDLMEKTLHWRHLAPTAPDTLACYPFCDDDPFVLPSLPHVYFAGNQSAFAARLVEEGQEGGVEGKEGKKCLLVAVPSFAATGTVVLVNLNDLTATPLHFKGLPAQRQEREGKEGEGEEMEVEEGEGEEEN
;
A
#
# COMPACT_ATOMS: atom_id res chain seq x y z
N MET A 1 31.87 -6.70 -0.11
CA MET A 1 31.40 -5.38 -0.57
C MET A 1 32.55 -4.40 -0.46
N THR A 2 32.79 -3.60 -1.49
CA THR A 2 33.75 -2.49 -1.41
C THR A 2 33.17 -1.36 -0.55
N SER A 3 34.01 -0.47 -0.01
CA SER A 3 33.55 0.68 0.79
C SER A 3 32.55 1.55 0.02
N LYS A 4 32.76 1.74 -1.29
CA LYS A 4 31.85 2.47 -2.18
C LYS A 4 30.47 1.82 -2.26
N GLN A 5 30.40 0.48 -2.38
CA GLN A 5 29.12 -0.25 -2.42
C GLN A 5 28.37 -0.16 -1.10
N GLN A 6 29.08 -0.13 0.03
CA GLN A 6 28.46 0.05 1.35
C GLN A 6 27.88 1.46 1.51
N GLU A 7 28.58 2.49 1.03
CA GLU A 7 28.07 3.85 1.04
C GLU A 7 26.82 3.98 0.17
N GLU A 8 26.85 3.46 -1.05
CA GLU A 8 25.72 3.50 -1.99
C GLU A 8 24.47 2.84 -1.40
N PHE A 9 24.63 1.68 -0.74
CA PHE A 9 23.53 1.01 -0.04
C PHE A 9 23.02 1.79 1.18
N ALA A 10 23.90 2.53 1.88
CA ALA A 10 23.52 3.30 3.07
C ALA A 10 22.87 4.66 2.75
N LEU A 11 23.08 5.22 1.55
CA LEU A 11 22.57 6.54 1.17
C LEU A 11 21.03 6.65 1.27
N PRO A 12 20.22 5.70 0.75
CA PRO A 12 18.77 5.76 0.89
C PRO A 12 18.29 5.83 2.34
N PHE A 13 18.90 5.04 3.23
CA PHE A 13 18.57 5.04 4.66
C PHE A 13 18.89 6.38 5.32
N LYS A 14 20.03 6.99 4.97
CA LYS A 14 20.37 8.34 5.47
C LYS A 14 19.33 9.38 5.04
N HIS A 15 18.89 9.33 3.78
CA HIS A 15 17.87 10.26 3.28
C HIS A 15 16.52 10.05 3.96
N VAL A 16 16.08 8.79 4.10
CA VAL A 16 14.80 8.47 4.74
C VAL A 16 14.82 8.86 6.22
N ASP A 17 15.93 8.62 6.93
CA ASP A 17 16.08 8.98 8.34
C ASP A 17 15.96 10.50 8.56
N LEU A 18 16.55 11.31 7.67
CA LEU A 18 16.42 12.77 7.74
C LEU A 18 14.98 13.25 7.49
N VAL A 19 14.29 12.67 6.50
CA VAL A 19 12.88 13.02 6.22
C VAL A 19 11.97 12.61 7.38
N LEU A 20 12.15 11.40 7.90
CA LEU A 20 11.39 10.90 9.05
C LEU A 20 11.66 11.73 10.31
N ALA A 21 12.90 12.14 10.54
CA ALA A 21 13.25 13.04 11.64
C ALA A 21 12.57 14.42 11.52
N GLN A 22 12.48 14.97 10.31
CA GLN A 22 11.75 16.21 10.05
C GLN A 22 10.26 16.05 10.34
N LEU A 23 9.63 14.98 9.86
CA LEU A 23 8.22 14.70 10.13
C LEU A 23 7.96 14.47 11.63
N ALA A 24 8.79 13.65 12.27
CA ALA A 24 8.68 13.33 13.70
C ALA A 24 8.82 14.58 14.58
N SER A 25 9.57 15.59 14.14
CA SER A 25 9.67 16.86 14.88
C SER A 25 8.35 17.65 14.92
N ALA A 26 7.42 17.39 14.00
CA ALA A 26 6.16 18.11 13.86
C ALA A 26 4.92 17.27 14.24
N VAL A 27 4.92 15.97 13.90
CA VAL A 27 3.78 15.07 14.11
C VAL A 27 4.22 13.69 14.59
N PRO A 28 3.36 12.92 15.27
CA PRO A 28 3.60 11.50 15.51
C PRO A 28 3.72 10.72 14.21
N VAL A 29 4.74 9.87 14.11
CA VAL A 29 5.06 9.07 12.91
C VAL A 29 5.31 7.62 13.32
N ASP A 30 4.51 6.72 12.76
CA ASP A 30 4.71 5.28 12.85
C ASP A 30 5.24 4.75 11.51
N VAL A 31 6.33 3.99 11.52
CA VAL A 31 6.96 3.40 10.32
C VAL A 31 6.83 1.88 10.36
N MET A 32 6.18 1.34 9.32
CA MET A 32 5.95 -0.09 9.13
C MET A 32 6.91 -0.63 8.05
N PRO A 33 7.55 -1.80 8.26
CA PRO A 33 8.40 -2.42 7.25
C PRO A 33 7.59 -3.01 6.10
N GLY A 34 8.17 -2.94 4.89
CA GLY A 34 7.73 -3.65 3.69
C GLY A 34 8.57 -4.90 3.38
N ALA A 35 8.33 -5.50 2.21
CA ALA A 35 8.98 -6.74 1.79
C ALA A 35 10.50 -6.59 1.55
N ASP A 36 10.91 -5.42 1.07
CA ASP A 36 12.30 -5.12 0.69
C ASP A 36 13.08 -4.34 1.77
N ASP A 37 12.45 -4.12 2.93
CA ASP A 37 13.05 -3.39 4.05
C ASP A 37 13.97 -4.28 4.89
N PRO A 38 14.93 -3.69 5.64
CA PRO A 38 15.85 -4.42 6.51
C PRO A 38 15.15 -4.95 7.78
N SER A 39 14.22 -5.89 7.58
CA SER A 39 13.50 -6.68 8.58
C SER A 39 13.42 -8.14 8.13
N ASN A 40 12.75 -9.00 8.89
CA ASN A 40 12.48 -10.36 8.43
C ASN A 40 11.51 -10.37 7.24
N HIS A 41 11.69 -11.35 6.35
CA HIS A 41 10.85 -11.55 5.18
C HIS A 41 9.50 -12.22 5.52
N THR A 42 9.47 -13.05 6.57
CA THR A 42 8.27 -13.75 7.02
C THR A 42 7.29 -12.80 7.70
N LEU A 43 5.99 -13.00 7.51
CA LEU A 43 4.99 -12.33 8.34
C LEU A 43 4.84 -13.02 9.71
N PRO A 44 4.56 -12.27 10.79
CA PRO A 44 4.65 -10.82 10.92
C PRO A 44 6.10 -10.32 10.85
N GLN A 45 6.33 -9.24 10.09
CA GLN A 45 7.63 -8.56 10.03
C GLN A 45 7.84 -7.72 11.29
N GLN A 46 9.03 -7.81 11.86
CA GLN A 46 9.42 -7.08 13.06
C GLN A 46 9.70 -5.60 12.75
N PRO A 47 9.51 -4.70 13.72
CA PRO A 47 9.87 -3.29 13.56
C PRO A 47 11.32 -3.11 13.09
N ILE A 48 11.54 -2.10 12.24
CA ILE A 48 12.89 -1.71 11.80
C ILE A 48 13.71 -1.32 13.04
N HIS A 49 14.94 -1.83 13.11
CA HIS A 49 15.81 -1.57 14.26
C HIS A 49 16.24 -0.09 14.30
N PRO A 50 16.18 0.59 15.46
CA PRO A 50 16.50 2.03 15.59
C PRO A 50 17.91 2.43 15.12
N CYS A 51 18.87 1.50 15.06
CA CYS A 51 20.21 1.78 14.55
C CYS A 51 20.25 2.17 13.07
N ILE A 52 19.21 1.81 12.30
CA ILE A 52 19.07 2.15 10.89
C ILE A 52 18.57 3.59 10.74
N LEU A 53 17.83 4.10 11.73
CA LEU A 53 17.18 5.41 11.75
C LEU A 53 17.62 6.25 12.97
N PRO A 54 18.92 6.57 13.10
CA PRO A 54 19.49 7.19 14.29
C PRO A 54 19.03 8.64 14.55
N HIS A 55 18.55 9.37 13.53
CA HIS A 55 18.03 10.72 13.71
C HIS A 55 16.54 10.72 14.08
N ALA A 56 15.72 9.94 13.40
CA ALA A 56 14.29 9.84 13.67
C ALA A 56 14.02 9.23 15.05
N SER A 57 14.79 8.20 15.44
CA SER A 57 14.64 7.50 16.73
C SER A 57 14.93 8.36 17.96
N ARG A 58 15.42 9.60 17.80
CA ARG A 58 15.62 10.55 18.90
C ARG A 58 14.31 11.20 19.35
N TYR A 59 13.29 11.23 18.49
CA TYR A 59 12.01 11.84 18.78
C TYR A 59 11.07 10.83 19.43
N THR A 60 10.41 11.23 20.52
CA THR A 60 9.41 10.38 21.22
C THR A 60 8.13 10.19 20.41
N SER A 61 7.89 11.05 19.44
CA SER A 61 6.82 11.00 18.44
C SER A 61 7.09 10.00 17.32
N PHE A 62 8.30 9.44 17.21
CA PHE A 62 8.66 8.47 16.18
C PHE A 62 8.64 7.04 16.74
N LYS A 63 8.02 6.11 16.01
CA LYS A 63 8.02 4.69 16.36
C LYS A 63 8.19 3.84 15.09
N THR A 64 8.94 2.75 15.23
CA THR A 64 8.89 1.65 14.26
C THR A 64 7.92 0.60 14.76
N VAL A 65 7.07 0.09 13.87
CA VAL A 65 5.97 -0.83 14.19
C VAL A 65 6.06 -2.10 13.34
N PRO A 66 5.45 -3.22 13.76
CA PRO A 66 5.47 -4.45 12.97
C PRO A 66 4.56 -4.35 11.73
N ASN A 67 4.69 -5.30 10.80
CA ASN A 67 3.76 -5.50 9.69
C ASN A 67 3.20 -6.94 9.73
N PRO A 68 1.89 -7.16 9.78
CA PRO A 68 0.80 -6.19 9.86
C PRO A 68 0.81 -5.36 11.15
N HIS A 69 0.17 -4.19 11.12
CA HIS A 69 0.09 -3.27 12.25
C HIS A 69 -1.35 -3.03 12.70
N GLU A 70 -1.57 -3.03 14.01
CA GLU A 70 -2.82 -2.62 14.64
C GLU A 70 -2.58 -1.43 15.58
N ALA A 71 -3.41 -0.39 15.46
CA ALA A 71 -3.33 0.80 16.30
C ALA A 71 -4.71 1.40 16.63
N TRP A 72 -4.85 1.91 17.85
CA TRP A 72 -6.02 2.67 18.28
C TRP A 72 -5.76 4.17 18.14
N LEU A 73 -6.48 4.82 17.21
CA LEU A 73 -6.40 6.26 16.98
C LEU A 73 -7.76 6.90 17.29
N GLN A 74 -7.82 7.76 18.31
CA GLN A 74 -9.04 8.46 18.72
C GLN A 74 -10.30 7.57 18.77
N ARG A 75 -10.17 6.36 19.36
CA ARG A 75 -11.24 5.33 19.50
C ARG A 75 -11.61 4.58 18.21
N ARG A 76 -10.85 4.75 17.13
CA ARG A 76 -10.95 3.94 15.91
C ARG A 76 -9.82 2.93 15.88
N LEU A 77 -10.16 1.70 15.55
CA LEU A 77 -9.20 0.62 15.34
C LEU A 77 -8.72 0.64 13.89
N PHE A 78 -7.42 0.89 13.70
CA PHE A 78 -6.73 0.79 12.44
C PHE A 78 -6.03 -0.55 12.37
N LEU A 79 -6.25 -1.26 11.27
CA LEU A 79 -5.49 -2.45 10.88
C LEU A 79 -4.88 -2.17 9.52
N GLY A 80 -3.62 -2.51 9.32
CA GLY A 80 -3.04 -2.39 8.00
C GLY A 80 -1.85 -3.28 7.76
N ASN A 81 -1.53 -3.42 6.47
CA ASN A 81 -0.38 -4.17 5.99
C ASN A 81 0.35 -3.41 4.89
N ALA A 82 1.61 -3.76 4.63
CA ALA A 82 2.43 -3.10 3.61
C ALA A 82 2.12 -3.52 2.16
N GLY A 83 1.03 -4.27 1.92
CA GLY A 83 0.55 -4.65 0.59
C GLY A 83 0.88 -6.07 0.16
N GLN A 84 1.72 -6.82 0.88
CA GLN A 84 2.10 -8.17 0.48
C GLN A 84 0.90 -9.14 0.46
N ILE A 85 0.02 -9.00 1.45
CA ILE A 85 -1.15 -9.87 1.64
C ILE A 85 -2.12 -9.81 0.44
N PRO A 86 -2.68 -8.64 0.07
CA PRO A 86 -3.56 -8.58 -1.09
C PRO A 86 -2.83 -8.87 -2.40
N ALA A 87 -1.54 -8.55 -2.52
CA ALA A 87 -0.75 -8.88 -3.71
C ALA A 87 -0.60 -10.41 -3.89
N ASP A 88 -0.39 -11.15 -2.80
CA ASP A 88 -0.31 -12.60 -2.83
C ASP A 88 -1.67 -13.25 -3.14
N LEU A 89 -2.73 -12.78 -2.50
CA LEU A 89 -4.10 -13.18 -2.83
C LEU A 89 -4.45 -12.93 -4.29
N ALA A 90 -4.02 -11.80 -4.86
CA ALA A 90 -4.27 -11.47 -6.25
C ALA A 90 -3.59 -12.46 -7.21
N ARG A 91 -2.38 -12.95 -6.89
CA ARG A 91 -1.69 -13.99 -7.65
C ARG A 91 -2.42 -15.33 -7.58
N SER A 92 -2.83 -15.74 -6.39
CA SER A 92 -3.51 -17.04 -6.18
C SER A 92 -4.94 -17.08 -6.73
N THR A 93 -5.57 -15.92 -6.91
CA THR A 93 -6.94 -15.80 -7.44
C THR A 93 -7.00 -15.21 -8.84
N ALA A 94 -5.86 -15.13 -9.55
CA ALA A 94 -5.72 -14.43 -10.82
C ALA A 94 -6.83 -14.85 -11.81
N PRO A 95 -7.57 -13.90 -12.40
CA PRO A 95 -8.61 -14.20 -13.35
C PRO A 95 -7.97 -14.50 -14.73
N PRO A 96 -8.73 -15.04 -15.69
CA PRO A 96 -8.20 -15.33 -17.03
C PRO A 96 -7.63 -14.11 -17.75
N SER A 97 -8.13 -12.91 -17.43
CA SER A 97 -7.68 -11.63 -17.99
C SER A 97 -7.12 -10.71 -16.90
N LEU A 98 -5.85 -10.37 -17.01
CA LEU A 98 -5.20 -9.45 -16.07
C LEU A 98 -5.85 -8.06 -16.08
N PRO A 99 -5.86 -7.34 -14.94
CA PRO A 99 -6.38 -5.98 -14.89
C PRO A 99 -5.62 -5.09 -15.88
N SER A 100 -6.37 -4.44 -16.76
CA SER A 100 -5.84 -3.61 -17.85
C SER A 100 -5.39 -2.21 -17.40
N SER A 101 -5.71 -1.79 -16.18
CA SER A 101 -5.46 -0.44 -15.68
C SER A 101 -5.05 -0.46 -14.20
N PRO A 102 -4.18 0.47 -13.74
CA PRO A 102 -3.86 0.63 -12.33
C PRO A 102 -5.08 0.80 -11.43
N ALA A 103 -6.14 1.43 -11.95
CA ALA A 103 -7.40 1.63 -11.24
C ALA A 103 -8.20 0.33 -11.08
N SER A 104 -8.24 -0.52 -12.12
CA SER A 104 -8.93 -1.83 -12.03
C SER A 104 -8.17 -2.79 -11.13
N SER A 105 -6.84 -2.71 -11.10
CA SER A 105 -6.01 -3.43 -10.12
C SER A 105 -6.29 -2.99 -8.69
N ALA A 106 -6.39 -1.68 -8.41
CA ALA A 106 -6.72 -1.17 -7.08
C ALA A 106 -8.14 -1.55 -6.63
N ALA A 107 -9.12 -1.54 -7.54
CA ALA A 107 -10.48 -2.03 -7.26
C ALA A 107 -10.48 -3.51 -6.87
N ARG A 108 -9.69 -4.32 -7.58
CA ARG A 108 -9.51 -5.74 -7.24
C ARG A 108 -8.85 -5.93 -5.87
N THR A 109 -7.87 -5.11 -5.50
CA THR A 109 -7.31 -5.13 -4.14
C THR A 109 -8.41 -4.92 -3.10
N LEU A 110 -9.30 -3.94 -3.30
CA LEU A 110 -10.41 -3.71 -2.37
C LEU A 110 -11.35 -4.92 -2.27
N ASP A 111 -11.66 -5.57 -3.40
CA ASP A 111 -12.49 -6.78 -3.39
C ASP A 111 -11.83 -7.93 -2.62
N LEU A 112 -10.51 -8.07 -2.72
CA LEU A 112 -9.75 -9.07 -1.96
C LEU A 112 -9.69 -8.71 -0.47
N MET A 113 -9.49 -7.44 -0.14
CA MET A 113 -9.52 -6.96 1.25
C MET A 113 -10.90 -7.22 1.90
N GLU A 114 -11.98 -6.95 1.17
CA GLU A 114 -13.34 -7.24 1.62
C GLU A 114 -13.54 -8.75 1.90
N LYS A 115 -13.01 -9.62 1.03
CA LYS A 115 -13.00 -11.07 1.27
C LYS A 115 -12.20 -11.46 2.50
N THR A 116 -11.03 -10.87 2.75
CA THR A 116 -10.26 -11.17 3.98
C THR A 116 -11.00 -10.81 5.25
N LEU A 117 -11.81 -9.73 5.24
CA LEU A 117 -12.71 -9.40 6.35
C LEU A 117 -13.82 -10.44 6.50
N HIS A 118 -14.47 -10.83 5.40
CA HIS A 118 -15.52 -11.84 5.40
C HIS A 118 -15.02 -13.20 5.93
N TRP A 119 -13.82 -13.62 5.51
CA TRP A 119 -13.18 -14.84 5.98
C TRP A 119 -12.65 -14.74 7.41
N ARG A 120 -12.65 -13.54 8.02
CA ARG A 120 -12.05 -13.26 9.33
C ARG A 120 -10.58 -13.67 9.41
N HIS A 121 -9.88 -13.57 8.29
CA HIS A 121 -8.49 -14.01 8.19
C HIS A 121 -7.72 -13.06 7.28
N LEU A 122 -6.70 -12.42 7.84
CA LEU A 122 -5.91 -11.40 7.17
C LEU A 122 -5.11 -12.00 6.01
N ALA A 123 -4.38 -13.09 6.27
CA ALA A 123 -3.46 -13.71 5.30
C ALA A 123 -3.76 -15.21 5.09
N PRO A 124 -4.90 -15.58 4.46
CA PRO A 124 -5.33 -16.98 4.34
C PRO A 124 -4.42 -17.82 3.41
N THR A 125 -3.51 -17.18 2.68
CA THR A 125 -2.52 -17.84 1.81
C THR A 125 -1.20 -18.13 2.52
N ALA A 126 -1.06 -17.71 3.79
CA ALA A 126 0.06 -18.09 4.63
C ALA A 126 -0.22 -19.45 5.30
N PRO A 127 0.76 -20.36 5.42
CA PRO A 127 2.17 -20.24 5.00
C PRO A 127 2.45 -20.60 3.52
N ASP A 128 1.47 -21.12 2.77
CA ASP A 128 1.69 -21.82 1.50
C ASP A 128 2.34 -20.98 0.39
N THR A 129 1.78 -19.79 0.10
CA THR A 129 2.33 -18.87 -0.91
C THR A 129 2.91 -17.60 -0.29
N LEU A 130 2.43 -17.23 0.91
CA LEU A 130 2.97 -16.11 1.68
C LEU A 130 3.74 -16.64 2.89
N ALA A 131 5.05 -16.41 2.91
CA ALA A 131 5.90 -16.89 3.99
C ALA A 131 5.49 -16.27 5.35
N CYS A 132 5.20 -17.11 6.34
CA CYS A 132 4.95 -16.67 7.71
C CYS A 132 5.77 -17.46 8.71
N TYR A 133 5.89 -16.92 9.92
CA TYR A 133 6.46 -17.66 11.04
C TYR A 133 5.54 -18.84 11.41
N PRO A 134 6.08 -20.03 11.72
CA PRO A 134 5.27 -21.20 12.08
C PRO A 134 4.77 -21.08 13.52
N PHE A 135 3.61 -20.46 13.71
CA PHE A 135 2.94 -20.41 15.00
C PHE A 135 2.33 -21.78 15.31
N CYS A 136 2.53 -22.27 16.55
CA CYS A 136 2.04 -23.59 16.97
C CYS A 136 0.67 -23.53 17.65
N ASP A 137 0.42 -22.46 18.43
CA ASP A 137 -0.73 -22.39 19.33
C ASP A 137 -1.85 -21.51 18.76
N ASP A 138 -1.52 -20.25 18.44
CA ASP A 138 -2.47 -19.24 17.99
C ASP A 138 -2.01 -18.60 16.66
N ASP A 139 -2.95 -18.45 15.72
CA ASP A 139 -2.69 -17.77 14.45
C ASP A 139 -2.92 -16.25 14.59
N PRO A 140 -1.87 -15.42 14.42
CA PRO A 140 -1.99 -13.96 14.56
C PRO A 140 -2.77 -13.30 13.41
N PHE A 141 -3.08 -14.00 12.33
CA PHE A 141 -3.79 -13.45 11.18
C PHE A 141 -5.32 -13.60 11.30
N VAL A 142 -5.81 -14.33 12.29
CA VAL A 142 -7.24 -14.41 12.59
C VAL A 142 -7.73 -13.08 13.16
N LEU A 143 -8.80 -12.54 12.57
CA LEU A 143 -9.36 -11.24 12.97
C LEU A 143 -10.37 -11.41 14.11
N PRO A 144 -10.05 -10.99 15.36
CA PRO A 144 -10.97 -11.17 16.48
C PRO A 144 -12.18 -10.23 16.41
N SER A 145 -12.02 -9.08 15.75
CA SER A 145 -13.07 -8.09 15.59
C SER A 145 -12.92 -7.35 14.26
N LEU A 146 -13.99 -6.71 13.81
CA LEU A 146 -13.94 -5.88 12.61
C LEU A 146 -13.20 -4.57 12.90
N PRO A 147 -12.10 -4.24 12.20
CA PRO A 147 -11.45 -2.95 12.33
C PRO A 147 -12.33 -1.83 11.77
N HIS A 148 -12.12 -0.60 12.24
CA HIS A 148 -12.85 0.56 11.71
C HIS A 148 -12.24 1.06 10.40
N VAL A 149 -10.92 0.94 10.27
CA VAL A 149 -10.18 1.22 9.04
C VAL A 149 -9.25 0.05 8.76
N TYR A 150 -9.33 -0.49 7.55
CA TYR A 150 -8.44 -1.53 7.05
C TYR A 150 -7.72 -1.02 5.81
N PHE A 151 -6.39 -0.91 5.87
CA PHE A 151 -5.60 -0.37 4.76
C PHE A 151 -4.54 -1.35 4.24
N ALA A 152 -4.26 -1.24 2.94
CA ALA A 152 -3.16 -1.94 2.29
C ALA A 152 -2.22 -0.93 1.62
N GLY A 153 -0.93 -1.01 1.93
CA GLY A 153 0.13 -0.20 1.34
C GLY A 153 0.54 -0.66 -0.06
N ASN A 154 1.35 0.15 -0.75
CA ASN A 154 2.01 -0.19 -2.02
C ASN A 154 1.07 -0.67 -3.14
N GLN A 155 -0.13 -0.09 -3.22
CA GLN A 155 -1.10 -0.43 -4.28
C GLN A 155 -0.82 0.34 -5.58
N SER A 156 -1.37 -0.15 -6.69
CA SER A 156 -1.17 0.44 -8.03
C SER A 156 -1.82 1.81 -8.19
N ALA A 157 -2.95 2.05 -7.52
CA ALA A 157 -3.67 3.31 -7.52
C ALA A 157 -4.44 3.49 -6.21
N PHE A 158 -4.85 4.72 -5.93
CA PHE A 158 -5.72 5.01 -4.79
C PHE A 158 -7.12 4.46 -5.05
N ALA A 159 -7.67 3.76 -4.07
CA ALA A 159 -9.08 3.40 -4.03
C ALA A 159 -9.55 3.30 -2.57
N ALA A 160 -10.82 3.62 -2.31
CA ALA A 160 -11.42 3.47 -0.99
C ALA A 160 -12.87 2.98 -1.10
N ARG A 161 -13.31 2.17 -0.15
CA ARG A 161 -14.68 1.63 -0.08
C ARG A 161 -15.11 1.49 1.37
N LEU A 162 -16.31 1.94 1.71
CA LEU A 162 -16.91 1.69 3.00
C LEU A 162 -17.75 0.41 2.93
N VAL A 163 -17.44 -0.56 3.79
CA VAL A 163 -18.15 -1.85 3.88
C VAL A 163 -18.94 -1.89 5.19
N GLU A 164 -20.16 -2.40 5.14
CA GLU A 164 -21.02 -2.58 6.32
C GLU A 164 -21.25 -4.07 6.56
N GLU A 165 -20.77 -4.60 7.68
CA GLU A 165 -21.10 -5.97 8.11
C GLU A 165 -22.38 -5.95 8.95
N GLY A 166 -23.39 -6.74 8.54
CA GLY A 166 -24.58 -7.02 9.35
C GLY A 166 -25.95 -6.93 8.67
N GLN A 167 -26.03 -6.79 7.34
CA GLN A 167 -27.32 -6.79 6.61
C GLN A 167 -27.74 -8.16 6.05
N GLU A 168 -26.91 -9.21 6.16
CA GLU A 168 -27.32 -10.56 5.80
C GLU A 168 -28.05 -11.23 6.99
N GLY A 169 -29.34 -10.88 7.13
CA GLY A 169 -30.23 -11.42 8.17
C GLY A 169 -30.88 -10.32 9.01
N GLY A 170 -31.89 -9.66 8.43
CA GLY A 170 -32.60 -8.51 8.99
C GLY A 170 -33.03 -8.68 10.45
N VAL A 171 -32.23 -8.13 11.36
CA VAL A 171 -32.68 -7.73 12.68
C VAL A 171 -32.74 -6.20 12.66
N GLU A 172 -33.94 -5.66 12.47
CA GLU A 172 -34.21 -4.23 12.50
C GLU A 172 -33.74 -3.65 13.85
N GLY A 173 -32.80 -2.68 13.81
CA GLY A 173 -32.45 -1.87 14.99
C GLY A 173 -31.01 -1.95 15.52
N LYS A 174 -30.10 -2.73 14.92
CA LYS A 174 -28.65 -2.59 15.18
C LYS A 174 -27.97 -1.94 13.99
N GLU A 175 -27.35 -0.77 14.20
CA GLU A 175 -26.45 -0.19 13.21
C GLU A 175 -25.34 -1.21 12.89
N GLY A 176 -25.19 -1.53 11.60
CA GLY A 176 -24.14 -2.43 11.12
C GLY A 176 -22.76 -1.89 11.46
N LYS A 177 -21.80 -2.78 11.73
CA LYS A 177 -20.41 -2.35 11.94
C LYS A 177 -19.83 -1.92 10.60
N LYS A 178 -19.27 -0.72 10.54
CA LYS A 178 -18.70 -0.15 9.33
C LYS A 178 -17.17 -0.28 9.34
N CYS A 179 -16.59 -0.64 8.20
CA CYS A 179 -15.15 -0.72 7.99
C CYS A 179 -14.78 0.06 6.72
N LEU A 180 -13.87 1.02 6.83
CA LEU A 180 -13.31 1.72 5.69
C LEU A 180 -12.12 0.93 5.13
N LEU A 181 -12.25 0.43 3.92
CA LEU A 181 -11.15 -0.15 3.14
C LEU A 181 -10.39 0.95 2.41
N VAL A 182 -9.06 0.93 2.50
CA VAL A 182 -8.20 1.91 1.81
C VAL A 182 -7.04 1.20 1.10
N ALA A 183 -6.99 1.33 -0.22
CA ALA A 183 -5.84 0.99 -1.03
C ALA A 183 -4.93 2.22 -1.12
N VAL A 184 -3.84 2.22 -0.37
CA VAL A 184 -2.85 3.30 -0.35
C VAL A 184 -1.88 3.08 -1.52
N PRO A 185 -1.81 4.01 -2.48
CA PRO A 185 -0.94 3.83 -3.65
C PRO A 185 0.53 3.96 -3.29
N SER A 186 1.40 3.38 -4.11
CA SER A 186 2.84 3.66 -4.02
C SER A 186 3.11 5.14 -4.28
N PHE A 187 3.71 5.82 -3.30
CA PHE A 187 4.09 7.23 -3.43
C PHE A 187 5.16 7.42 -4.50
N ALA A 188 6.08 6.46 -4.66
CA ALA A 188 7.14 6.53 -5.65
C ALA A 188 6.59 6.58 -7.09
N ALA A 189 5.52 5.83 -7.38
CA ALA A 189 4.88 5.82 -8.69
C ALA A 189 3.85 6.95 -8.87
N THR A 190 2.99 7.17 -7.86
CA THR A 190 1.81 8.02 -8.01
C THR A 190 1.96 9.41 -7.43
N GLY A 191 2.94 9.65 -6.55
CA GLY A 191 3.09 10.91 -5.82
C GLY A 191 1.89 11.26 -4.94
N THR A 192 1.14 10.26 -4.48
CA THR A 192 -0.14 10.45 -3.78
C THR A 192 -0.05 9.95 -2.33
N VAL A 193 -0.53 10.77 -1.40
CA VAL A 193 -0.73 10.43 0.02
C VAL A 193 -2.22 10.37 0.30
N VAL A 194 -2.66 9.56 1.26
CA VAL A 194 -4.08 9.45 1.62
C VAL A 194 -4.32 10.05 3.00
N LEU A 195 -5.31 10.94 3.09
CA LEU A 195 -5.78 11.52 4.34
C LEU A 195 -7.10 10.86 4.74
N VAL A 196 -7.18 10.32 5.94
CA VAL A 196 -8.40 9.69 6.46
C VAL A 196 -8.98 10.58 7.57
N ASN A 197 -10.23 10.99 7.40
CA ASN A 197 -10.95 11.72 8.44
C ASN A 197 -11.56 10.74 9.46
N LEU A 198 -11.19 10.89 10.72
CA LEU A 198 -11.57 9.97 11.80
C LEU A 198 -13.04 10.11 12.23
N ASN A 199 -13.66 11.24 11.93
CA ASN A 199 -15.05 11.53 12.30
C ASN A 199 -16.03 10.81 11.38
N ASP A 200 -15.87 10.95 10.07
CA ASP A 200 -16.78 10.44 9.04
C ASP A 200 -16.26 9.19 8.29
N LEU A 201 -15.00 8.79 8.54
CA LEU A 201 -14.33 7.69 7.85
C LEU A 201 -14.26 7.90 6.32
N THR A 202 -14.04 9.13 5.88
CA THR A 202 -13.76 9.45 4.48
C THR A 202 -12.26 9.44 4.20
N ALA A 203 -11.85 8.90 3.04
CA ALA A 203 -10.47 8.91 2.58
C ALA A 203 -10.31 9.85 1.38
N THR A 204 -9.42 10.83 1.49
CA THR A 204 -9.15 11.83 0.45
C THR A 204 -7.71 11.71 -0.04
N PRO A 205 -7.46 11.55 -1.35
CA PRO A 205 -6.11 11.53 -1.89
C PRO A 205 -5.55 12.96 -2.00
N LEU A 206 -4.30 13.14 -1.61
CA LEU A 206 -3.52 14.37 -1.77
C LEU A 206 -2.35 14.09 -2.73
N HIS A 207 -2.32 14.83 -3.83
CA HIS A 207 -1.38 14.60 -4.93
C HIS A 207 -0.28 15.67 -4.97
N PHE A 208 0.98 15.24 -4.97
CA PHE A 208 2.14 16.11 -5.08
C PHE A 208 2.60 16.19 -6.54
N LYS A 209 2.48 17.37 -7.15
CA LYS A 209 2.94 17.61 -8.52
C LYS A 209 4.46 17.82 -8.55
N GLY A 210 5.10 17.36 -9.64
CA GLY A 210 6.51 17.66 -9.92
C GLY A 210 7.52 16.64 -9.42
N LEU A 211 7.08 15.43 -9.07
CA LEU A 211 7.97 14.32 -8.73
C LEU A 211 8.60 13.73 -10.02
N PRO A 212 9.88 13.31 -9.97
CA PRO A 212 10.62 12.86 -11.14
C PRO A 212 10.01 11.64 -11.86
N ALA A 213 9.31 10.76 -11.13
CA ALA A 213 8.62 9.60 -11.71
C ALA A 213 7.53 9.99 -12.72
N GLN A 214 6.90 11.17 -12.57
CA GLN A 214 5.90 11.67 -13.51
C GLN A 214 6.51 12.43 -14.70
N ARG A 215 7.80 12.83 -14.64
CA ARG A 215 8.48 13.47 -15.78
C ARG A 215 8.82 12.46 -16.87
N GLN A 216 9.25 11.26 -16.49
CA GLN A 216 9.59 10.21 -17.47
C GLN A 216 8.37 9.75 -18.27
N GLU A 217 7.18 9.69 -17.68
CA GLU A 217 5.93 9.38 -18.41
C GLU A 217 5.47 10.51 -19.35
N ARG A 218 5.81 11.78 -19.06
CA ARG A 218 5.49 12.90 -19.94
C ARG A 218 6.45 12.99 -21.12
N GLU A 219 7.73 12.81 -20.87
CA GLU A 219 8.75 12.79 -21.94
C GLU A 219 8.56 11.57 -22.86
N GLY A 220 8.09 10.43 -22.34
CA GLY A 220 7.74 9.25 -23.16
C GLY A 220 6.48 9.44 -24.02
N LYS A 221 5.48 10.20 -23.56
CA LYS A 221 4.26 10.50 -24.35
C LYS A 221 4.45 11.61 -25.38
N GLU A 222 5.38 12.53 -25.16
CA GLU A 222 5.73 13.56 -26.15
C GLU A 222 6.57 12.97 -27.31
N GLY A 223 7.28 11.85 -27.10
CA GLY A 223 8.06 11.17 -28.14
C GLY A 223 7.28 10.22 -29.07
N GLU A 224 6.06 9.80 -28.70
CA GLU A 224 5.22 8.89 -29.52
C GLU A 224 4.26 9.64 -30.46
N GLY A 225 4.24 10.99 -30.44
CA GLY A 225 3.29 11.81 -31.19
C GLY A 225 3.78 12.41 -32.51
N GLU A 226 5.03 12.16 -32.94
CA GLU A 226 5.66 12.90 -34.06
C GLU A 226 6.12 12.05 -35.26
N GLU A 227 5.74 10.78 -35.37
CA GLU A 227 6.02 9.95 -36.57
C GLU A 227 4.76 9.29 -37.13
N MET A 228 3.89 10.05 -37.81
CA MET A 228 3.03 9.51 -38.87
C MET A 228 2.45 10.61 -39.77
N GLU A 229 3.17 11.00 -40.82
CA GLU A 229 2.58 11.58 -42.05
C GLU A 229 3.57 11.42 -43.22
N VAL A 230 3.63 10.20 -43.79
CA VAL A 230 4.06 9.99 -45.19
C VAL A 230 3.31 8.77 -45.74
N GLU A 231 2.42 9.00 -46.71
CA GLU A 231 2.12 8.13 -47.86
C GLU A 231 1.27 8.97 -48.83
N GLU A 232 1.87 9.48 -49.92
CA GLU A 232 1.94 8.88 -51.25
C GLU A 232 0.64 9.02 -52.06
N GLY A 233 0.71 9.83 -53.12
CA GLY A 233 -0.26 9.92 -54.19
C GLY A 233 0.47 9.92 -55.53
N GLU A 234 0.65 8.73 -56.10
CA GLU A 234 1.02 8.54 -57.50
C GLU A 234 -0.15 8.91 -58.42
N GLY A 235 0.13 9.62 -59.52
CA GLY A 235 -0.84 9.99 -60.54
C GLY A 235 -0.16 10.25 -61.88
N GLU A 236 -0.02 9.17 -62.65
CA GLU A 236 -0.10 9.03 -64.12
C GLU A 236 0.51 10.14 -65.01
N GLU A 237 1.62 9.82 -65.69
CA GLU A 237 2.06 10.47 -66.93
C GLU A 237 1.54 9.71 -68.16
N GLU A 238 0.73 10.38 -68.99
CA GLU A 238 0.44 10.02 -70.38
C GLU A 238 1.56 10.53 -71.31
N ASN A 239 2.27 9.61 -72.00
CA ASN A 239 2.52 9.63 -73.46
C ASN A 239 3.33 8.42 -73.94
#